data_AF-A0A2T2VN89-F1
#
_entry.id   AF-A0A2T2VN89-F1
#
_cell.length_a   1.000
_cell.length_b   1.000
_cell.length_c   1.000
_cell.angle_alpha   90.00
_cell.angle_beta   90.00
_cell.angle_gamma   90.00
#
_symmetry.space_group_name_H-M   'P 1'
#
loop_
_entity.id
_entity.type
_entity.pdbx_description
1 polymer ?
#
loop_
_entity_poly.entity_id
_entity_poly.type
_entity_poly.pdbx_seq_one_letter_code
_entity_poly.pdbx_strand_id
1 'polypeptide(L)' 'MTENSSFNTDPKALYTINNPECVIEVFLDEAEGKVREVKCLNGNRCKEYTYSTEEYLNRYSHHAAGKAVAAQLAVSVE' A
#
# COMPACT_ATOMS: atom_id res chain seq x y z
N MET A 1 -11.29 16.19 -29.09
CA MET A 1 -10.15 16.03 -28.17
C MET A 1 -10.29 14.66 -27.57
N THR A 2 -9.39 13.74 -27.90
CA THR A 2 -9.50 12.34 -27.50
C THR A 2 -9.09 12.24 -26.04
N GLU A 3 -10.05 12.21 -25.12
CA GLU A 3 -9.78 11.85 -23.72
C GLU A 3 -9.48 10.36 -23.68
N ASN A 4 -8.20 10.04 -23.83
CA ASN A 4 -7.61 8.77 -23.45
C ASN A 4 -7.65 8.72 -21.92
N SER A 5 -8.83 8.51 -21.34
CA SER A 5 -8.98 8.20 -19.93
C SER A 5 -8.48 6.78 -19.76
N SER A 6 -7.16 6.65 -19.63
CA SER A 6 -6.48 5.43 -19.22
C SER A 6 -7.36 4.73 -18.19
N PHE A 7 -7.78 3.50 -18.49
CA PHE A 7 -8.40 2.62 -17.51
C PHE A 7 -7.47 2.63 -16.32
N ASN A 8 -7.89 3.35 -15.29
CA ASN A 8 -7.08 3.57 -14.13
C ASN A 8 -7.06 2.21 -13.45
N THR A 9 -6.01 1.45 -13.75
CA THR A 9 -5.58 0.34 -12.93
C THR A 9 -4.88 1.02 -11.75
N ASP A 10 -5.64 1.85 -11.03
CA ASP A 10 -5.17 2.39 -9.76
C ASP A 10 -4.81 1.13 -8.97
N PRO A 11 -3.56 0.96 -8.55
CA PRO A 11 -3.20 -0.16 -7.72
C PRO A 11 -4.16 -0.11 -6.53
N LYS A 12 -5.01 -1.13 -6.37
CA LYS A 12 -5.95 -1.14 -5.25
C LYS A 12 -5.11 -1.24 -3.98
N ALA A 13 -5.26 -0.28 -3.07
CA ALA A 13 -4.59 -0.35 -1.78
C ALA A 13 -4.96 -1.66 -1.10
N LEU A 14 -3.95 -2.41 -0.71
CA LEU A 14 -4.14 -3.65 0.05
C LEU A 14 -4.75 -3.34 1.40
N TYR A 15 -4.34 -2.22 1.99
CA TYR A 15 -4.85 -1.76 3.25
C TYR A 15 -4.90 -0.24 3.30
N THR A 16 -6.00 0.30 3.82
CA THR A 16 -6.18 1.74 4.00
C THR A 16 -6.49 2.03 5.45
N ILE A 17 -5.65 2.85 6.08
CA ILE A 17 -5.85 3.38 7.42
C ILE A 17 -6.36 4.81 7.26
N ASN A 18 -7.63 5.01 7.57
CA ASN A 18 -8.23 6.34 7.54
C ASN A 18 -8.20 6.96 8.94
N ASN A 19 -7.39 7.99 9.13
CA ASN A 19 -7.29 8.76 10.37
C ASN A 19 -7.79 10.20 10.09
N PRO A 20 -8.42 10.89 11.04
CA PRO A 20 -9.00 12.22 10.81
C PRO A 20 -8.01 13.28 10.33
N GLU A 21 -6.72 13.09 10.60
CA GLU A 21 -5.64 14.01 10.20
C GLU A 21 -4.77 13.47 9.06
N CYS A 22 -4.91 12.18 8.72
CA CYS A 22 -4.10 11.54 7.70
C CYS A 22 -4.71 10.24 7.16
N VAL A 23 -4.49 9.97 5.88
CA VAL A 23 -4.81 8.70 5.24
C VAL A 23 -3.50 7.99 4.94
N ILE A 24 -3.40 6.72 5.30
CA ILE A 24 -2.26 5.87 4.97
C ILE A 24 -2.77 4.72 4.11
N GLU A 25 -2.24 4.60 2.92
CA GLU A 25 -2.55 3.53 1.97
C GLU A 25 -1.32 2.66 1.78
N VAL A 26 -1.51 1.35 1.85
CA VAL A 26 -0.44 0.36 1.72
C VAL A 26 -0.72 -0.47 0.48
N PHE A 27 0.24 -0.49 -0.43
CA PHE A 27 0.21 -1.24 -1.67
C PHE A 27 1.29 -2.32 -1.61
N LEU A 28 0.92 -3.54 -1.97
CA LEU A 28 1.86 -4.64 -2.09
C LEU A 28 2.12 -4.88 -3.57
N ASP A 29 3.39 -4.89 -3.94
CA ASP A 29 3.88 -5.26 -5.25
C ASP A 29 4.46 -6.67 -5.17
N GLU A 30 3.64 -7.66 -5.52
CA GLU A 30 4.00 -9.08 -5.42
C GLU A 30 5.05 -9.48 -6.47
N ALA A 31 5.03 -8.81 -7.63
CA ALA A 31 6.00 -9.04 -8.69
C ALA A 31 7.41 -8.56 -8.32
N GLU A 32 7.50 -7.39 -7.68
CA GLU A 32 8.79 -6.83 -7.23
C GLU A 32 9.16 -7.21 -5.80
N GLY A 33 8.25 -7.78 -5.00
CA GLY A 33 8.47 -8.06 -3.59
C GLY A 33 8.62 -6.80 -2.73
N LYS A 34 7.88 -5.73 -3.07
CA LYS A 34 7.98 -4.42 -2.41
C LYS A 34 6.64 -3.99 -1.84
N VAL A 35 6.68 -3.21 -0.77
CA VAL A 35 5.53 -2.55 -0.17
C VAL A 35 5.69 -1.05 -0.32
N ARG A 36 4.69 -0.40 -0.90
CA ARG A 36 4.61 1.07 -1.01
C ARG A 36 3.60 1.57 0.01
N GLU A 37 4.04 2.42 0.91
CA GLU A 37 3.19 3.08 1.90
C GLU A 37 3.06 4.56 1.51
N VAL A 38 1.84 4.96 1.17
CA VAL A 38 1.50 6.35 0.83
C VAL A 38 0.79 6.97 2.01
N LYS A 39 1.43 7.94 2.64
CA LYS A 39 0.87 8.70 3.76
C LYS A 39 0.50 10.10 3.31
N CYS A 40 -0.79 10.38 3.22
CA CYS A 40 -1.35 11.68 2.90
C CYS A 40 -1.83 12.38 4.16
N LEU A 41 -1.24 13.54 4.47
CA LEU A 41 -1.64 14.43 5.54
C LEU A 41 -2.67 15.45 5.02
N ASN A 42 -3.39 16.07 5.94
CA ASN A 42 -4.24 17.23 5.62
C ASN A 42 -3.48 18.33 4.84
N GLY A 43 -4.16 18.93 3.88
CA GLY A 43 -3.57 19.91 2.96
C GLY A 43 -2.79 19.29 1.79
N ASN A 44 -3.21 18.10 1.32
CA ASN A 44 -2.65 17.40 0.15
C ASN A 44 -1.14 17.13 0.22
N ARG A 45 -0.58 17.01 1.43
CA ARG A 45 0.83 16.65 1.61
C ARG A 45 0.94 15.13 1.71
N CYS A 46 1.17 14.50 0.56
CA CYS A 46 1.41 13.07 0.47
C CYS A 46 2.90 12.76 0.46
N LYS A 47 3.28 11.69 1.15
CA LYS A 47 4.62 11.14 1.13
C LYS A 47 4.54 9.64 0.91
N GLU A 48 5.28 9.18 -0.09
CA GLU A 48 5.42 7.76 -0.40
C GLU A 48 6.70 7.22 0.23
N TYR A 49 6.61 6.00 0.74
CA TYR A 49 7.73 5.24 1.27
C TYR A 49 7.70 3.85 0.64
N THR A 50 8.85 3.41 0.13
CA THR A 50 8.98 2.08 -0.47
C THR A 50 9.91 1.24 0.40
N TYR A 51 9.42 0.06 0.75
CA TYR A 51 10.11 -0.91 1.58
C TYR A 51 10.12 -2.26 0.87
N SER A 52 11.09 -3.13 1.19
CA SER A 52 10.97 -4.55 0.84
C SER A 52 9.88 -5.18 1.71
N THR A 53 9.18 -6.20 1.19
CA THR A 53 8.15 -6.93 1.96
C THR A 53 8.67 -7.43 3.29
N GLU A 54 9.87 -8.01 3.33
CA GLU A 54 10.51 -8.51 4.54
C GLU A 54 10.75 -7.40 5.58
N GLU A 55 11.25 -6.24 5.14
CA GLU A 55 11.47 -5.09 6.02
C GLU A 55 10.15 -4.54 6.57
N TYR A 56 9.15 -4.44 5.70
CA TYR A 56 7.82 -3.95 6.08
C TYR A 56 7.17 -4.89 7.09
N LEU A 57 7.21 -6.21 6.87
CA LEU A 57 6.68 -7.20 7.79
C LEU A 57 7.44 -7.21 9.11
N ASN A 58 8.77 -7.05 9.10
CA ASN A 58 9.53 -6.98 10.34
C ASN A 58 9.11 -5.77 11.19
N ARG A 59 8.95 -4.58 10.57
CA ARG A 59 8.50 -3.36 11.27
C ARG A 59 7.03 -3.38 11.67
N TYR A 60 6.16 -3.87 10.81
CA TYR A 60 4.70 -3.72 10.92
C TYR A 60 3.94 -5.03 11.11
N SER A 61 4.61 -6.15 11.42
CA SER A 61 3.98 -7.45 11.72
C SER A 61 2.89 -7.40 12.78
N HIS A 62 3.04 -6.51 13.76
CA HIS A 62 2.06 -6.29 14.82
C HIS A 62 0.85 -5.47 14.35
N HIS A 63 1.01 -4.66 13.30
CA HIS A 63 -0.02 -3.77 12.76
C HIS A 63 -0.95 -4.52 11.79
N ALA A 64 -2.20 -4.07 11.70
CA ALA A 64 -3.18 -4.69 10.79
C ALA A 64 -2.73 -4.64 9.32
N ALA A 65 -2.02 -3.58 8.92
CA ALA A 65 -1.44 -3.45 7.58
C ALA A 65 -0.39 -4.53 7.28
N GLY A 66 0.56 -4.80 8.19
CA GLY A 66 1.54 -5.86 8.01
C GLY A 66 0.90 -7.25 7.98
N LYS A 67 -0.14 -7.48 8.78
CA LYS A 67 -0.93 -8.72 8.72
C LYS A 67 -1.63 -8.90 7.38
N ALA A 68 -2.19 -7.82 6.81
CA ALA A 68 -2.80 -7.85 5.48
C ALA A 68 -1.77 -8.18 4.39
N VAL A 69 -0.58 -7.56 4.44
CA VAL A 69 0.55 -7.86 3.54
C VAL A 69 0.96 -9.33 3.65
N ALA A 70 1.12 -9.85 4.87
CA ALA A 70 1.47 -11.25 5.09
C ALA A 70 0.39 -12.21 4.58
N ALA A 71 -0.89 -11.89 4.79
CA ALA A 71 -2.00 -12.69 4.32
C ALA A 71 -2.07 -12.74 2.79
N GLN A 72 -1.89 -11.60 2.12
CA GLN A 72 -1.86 -11.53 0.66
C GLN A 72 -0.69 -12.34 0.09
N LEU A 73 0.51 -12.21 0.66
CA LEU A 73 1.67 -13.00 0.27
C LEU A 73 1.45 -14.51 0.47
N ALA A 74 0.73 -14.92 1.52
CA ALA A 74 0.43 -16.33 1.77
C ALA A 74 -0.57 -16.90 0.75
N VAL A 75 -1.56 -16.11 0.31
CA VAL A 75 -2.57 -16.52 -0.68
C VAL A 75 -1.94 -16.74 -2.07
N SER A 76 -0.93 -15.97 -2.44
CA SER A 76 -0.28 -16.09 -3.76
C SER A 76 0.68 -17.28 -3.89
N VAL A 77 0.81 -18.11 -2.85
CA VAL A 77 1.65 -19.32 -2.83
C VAL A 77 0.84 -20.61 -3.07
N GLU A 78 -0.49 -20.54 -3.20
CA GLU A 78 -1.36 -21.69 -3.51
C GLU A 78 -1.65 -21.89 -5.01
#